data_AF-A0A2E7CJ15-F1
#
_entry.id   AF-A0A2E7CJ15-F1
#
_cell.length_a   1.000
_cell.length_b   1.000
_cell.length_c   1.000
_cell.angle_alpha   90.00
_cell.angle_beta   90.00
_cell.angle_gamma   90.00
#
_symmetry.space_group_name_H-M   'P 1'
#
loop_
_entity.id
_entity.type
_entity.pdbx_description
1 polymer ?
#
loop_
_entity_poly.entity_id
_entity_poly.type
_entity_poly.pdbx_seq_one_letter_code
_entity_poly.pdbx_strand_id
1 'polypeptide(L)'
;MTFLWVWLLSCSNDQDRWKEDLKLQWASSPEQTIIDLSQDTNPIAVLAKVQFLIEQHPGKTSRLCPLLKDQPARKRCERLNERPHLWSKSKQEPSNISEHPFHKQAPKALTCPSEQTAHECIAQQAMEAARFGNIQEVVKICENEQTATWRGECYFSSAEALIKRKLAHGYSQATELCFAADPFVENCHNHLILELAQLAPSSYTPHKEDWQTIFSAANAVDSAWRWKDPQRAENIKSRLWSEALGEAYAFSKPVSGDPVDALPKELLPHIRSAATKRLLSIDSPDSLPLNGWLKLVKEALKTRHQGSAHRDQKQKFIAAENLYLDRIEGIDSIAYMATSERPTHENEDLDLIFCILEAAARRPPHNQKLLNEALEHSNTFVQKRAEQLLQLTVKDVRQEGGE
;
A
#
# COMPACT_ATOMS: atom_id res chain seq x y z
N MET A 1 40.17 -47.58 -23.63
CA MET A 1 40.46 -46.71 -22.47
C MET A 1 39.55 -45.48 -22.50
N THR A 2 38.24 -45.65 -22.76
CA THR A 2 37.38 -44.51 -23.18
C THR A 2 35.88 -44.70 -22.85
N PHE A 3 35.54 -45.39 -21.75
CA PHE A 3 34.13 -45.62 -21.37
C PHE A 3 33.80 -45.38 -19.89
N LEU A 4 34.72 -44.85 -19.08
CA LEU A 4 34.53 -44.69 -17.64
C LEU A 4 34.21 -43.25 -17.16
N TRP A 5 34.04 -42.28 -18.07
CA TRP A 5 33.88 -40.86 -17.70
C TRP A 5 32.44 -40.30 -17.75
N VAL A 6 31.44 -41.08 -18.19
CA VAL A 6 30.06 -40.58 -18.36
C VAL A 6 29.18 -40.74 -17.09
N TRP A 7 29.58 -41.57 -16.12
CA TRP A 7 28.75 -41.86 -14.94
C TRP A 7 28.92 -40.92 -13.73
N LEU A 8 29.90 -40.00 -13.76
CA LEU A 8 30.15 -39.07 -12.65
C LEU A 8 29.42 -37.71 -12.78
N LEU A 9 28.61 -37.51 -13.84
CA LEU A 9 27.88 -36.25 -14.06
C LEU A 9 26.38 -36.31 -13.71
N SER A 10 25.85 -37.43 -13.21
CA SER A 10 24.40 -37.60 -13.03
C SER A 10 23.89 -37.59 -11.58
N CYS A 11 24.74 -37.33 -10.58
CA CYS A 11 24.34 -37.35 -9.16
C CYS A 11 24.01 -35.99 -8.56
N SER A 12 24.04 -34.88 -9.32
CA SER A 12 23.87 -33.54 -8.75
C SER A 12 22.50 -32.87 -8.99
N ASN A 13 21.51 -33.55 -9.57
CA ASN A 13 20.26 -32.87 -10.00
C ASN A 13 18.95 -33.35 -9.34
N ASP A 14 18.96 -34.41 -8.53
CA ASP A 14 17.70 -34.88 -7.90
C ASP A 14 17.26 -34.00 -6.72
N GLN A 15 18.17 -33.27 -6.07
CA GLN A 15 17.86 -32.49 -4.88
C GLN A 15 16.94 -31.29 -5.16
N ASP A 16 16.88 -30.82 -6.40
CA ASP A 16 16.01 -29.71 -6.83
C ASP A 16 14.88 -30.13 -7.77
N ARG A 17 14.82 -31.40 -8.21
CA ARG A 17 13.79 -31.86 -9.16
C ARG A 17 12.36 -31.65 -8.65
N TRP A 18 12.14 -31.86 -7.35
CA TRP A 18 10.85 -31.64 -6.72
C TRP A 18 10.36 -30.19 -6.84
N LYS A 19 11.25 -29.20 -6.97
CA LYS A 19 10.88 -27.78 -7.10
C LYS A 19 10.17 -27.52 -8.43
N GLU A 20 10.72 -28.03 -9.53
CA GLU A 20 10.09 -27.89 -10.86
C GLU A 20 8.79 -28.68 -10.96
N ASP A 21 8.76 -29.91 -10.43
CA ASP A 21 7.54 -30.73 -10.40
C ASP A 21 6.44 -30.03 -9.57
N LEU A 22 6.79 -29.51 -8.39
CA LEU A 22 5.85 -28.79 -7.52
C LEU A 22 5.36 -27.48 -8.14
N LYS A 23 6.23 -26.75 -8.84
CA LYS A 23 5.86 -25.53 -9.57
C LYS A 23 4.88 -25.82 -10.71
N LEU A 24 5.14 -26.86 -11.50
CA LEU A 24 4.25 -27.31 -12.57
C LEU A 24 2.90 -27.76 -11.99
N GLN A 25 2.94 -28.56 -10.92
CA GLN A 25 1.74 -29.05 -10.24
C GLN A 25 0.89 -27.90 -9.68
N TRP A 26 1.51 -26.91 -9.05
CA TRP A 26 0.81 -25.74 -8.54
C TRP A 26 0.16 -24.94 -9.67
N ALA A 27 0.84 -24.77 -10.80
CA ALA A 27 0.30 -24.06 -11.95
C ALA A 27 -0.89 -24.79 -12.59
N SER A 28 -0.87 -26.13 -12.64
CA SER A 28 -1.94 -26.93 -13.26
C SER A 28 -3.08 -27.33 -12.32
N SER A 29 -2.80 -27.50 -11.02
CA SER A 29 -3.76 -28.00 -10.03
C SER A 29 -3.37 -27.56 -8.60
N PRO A 30 -3.60 -26.29 -8.22
CA PRO A 30 -3.35 -25.79 -6.87
C PRO A 30 -4.06 -26.63 -5.80
N GLU A 31 -5.26 -27.11 -6.10
CA GLU A 31 -6.10 -27.80 -5.10
C GLU A 31 -5.57 -29.18 -4.78
N GLN A 32 -5.09 -29.89 -5.80
CA GLN A 32 -4.41 -31.15 -5.62
C GLN A 32 -3.11 -30.96 -4.84
N THR A 33 -2.37 -29.88 -5.12
CA THR A 33 -1.14 -29.55 -4.37
C THR A 33 -1.43 -29.33 -2.88
N ILE A 34 -2.51 -28.62 -2.54
CA ILE A 34 -2.95 -28.44 -1.15
C ILE A 34 -3.28 -29.79 -0.50
N ILE A 35 -4.01 -30.66 -1.21
CA ILE A 35 -4.37 -32.00 -0.73
C ILE A 35 -3.10 -32.82 -0.46
N ASP A 36 -2.18 -32.89 -1.42
CA ASP A 36 -0.94 -33.66 -1.30
C ASP A 36 -0.07 -33.16 -0.14
N LEU A 37 0.06 -31.84 0.00
CA LEU A 37 0.80 -31.23 1.11
C LEU A 37 0.12 -31.47 2.47
N SER A 38 -1.21 -31.54 2.51
CA SER A 38 -1.95 -31.84 3.74
C SER A 38 -1.79 -33.30 4.20
N GLN A 39 -1.46 -34.20 3.27
CA GLN A 39 -1.23 -35.63 3.53
C GLN A 39 0.25 -35.95 3.85
N ASP A 40 1.18 -35.05 3.55
CA ASP A 40 2.61 -35.21 3.85
C ASP A 40 2.83 -35.17 5.37
N THR A 41 3.37 -36.26 5.92
CA THR A 41 3.57 -36.42 7.37
C THR A 41 4.85 -35.75 7.86
N ASN A 42 5.74 -35.34 6.97
CA ASN A 42 7.01 -34.71 7.32
C ASN A 42 6.85 -33.16 7.39
N PRO A 43 6.78 -32.56 8.60
CA PRO A 43 6.56 -31.13 8.74
C PRO A 43 7.68 -30.27 8.17
N ILE A 44 8.92 -30.78 8.12
CA ILE A 44 10.06 -30.07 7.54
C ILE A 44 9.93 -30.04 6.01
N ALA A 45 9.51 -31.16 5.40
CA ALA A 45 9.27 -31.21 3.96
C ALA A 45 8.10 -30.31 3.55
N VAL A 46 7.00 -30.30 4.32
CA VAL A 46 5.87 -29.40 4.10
C VAL A 46 6.31 -27.94 4.19
N LEU A 47 7.08 -27.58 5.23
CA LEU A 47 7.60 -26.22 5.38
C LEU A 47 8.42 -25.79 4.16
N ALA A 48 9.39 -26.61 3.74
CA ALA A 48 10.25 -26.30 2.59
C ALA A 48 9.45 -26.13 1.28
N LYS A 49 8.47 -27.02 1.03
CA LYS A 49 7.59 -26.95 -0.15
C LYS A 49 6.69 -25.71 -0.14
N VAL A 50 6.08 -25.41 1.01
CA VAL A 50 5.24 -24.23 1.17
C VAL A 50 6.05 -22.94 1.03
N GLN A 51 7.24 -22.85 1.64
CA GLN A 51 8.15 -21.71 1.48
C GLN A 51 8.53 -21.50 0.01
N PHE A 52 8.92 -22.57 -0.69
CA PHE A 52 9.21 -22.50 -2.12
C PHE A 52 8.01 -21.97 -2.92
N LEU A 53 6.80 -22.47 -2.67
CA LEU A 53 5.61 -22.02 -3.39
C LEU A 53 5.26 -20.56 -3.09
N ILE A 54 5.43 -20.09 -1.85
CA ILE A 54 5.19 -18.68 -1.48
C ILE A 54 6.14 -17.76 -2.25
N GLU A 55 7.42 -18.14 -2.37
CA GLU A 55 8.42 -17.36 -3.11
C GLU A 55 8.13 -17.32 -4.61
N GLN A 56 7.61 -18.41 -5.19
CA GLN A 56 7.27 -18.49 -6.61
C GLN A 56 5.91 -17.85 -6.95
N HIS A 57 4.96 -17.86 -6.01
CA HIS A 57 3.55 -17.49 -6.22
C HIS A 57 2.98 -16.70 -5.04
N PRO A 58 3.58 -15.55 -4.68
CA PRO A 58 3.12 -14.75 -3.55
C PRO A 58 1.65 -14.35 -3.67
N GLY A 59 0.92 -14.30 -2.56
CA GLY A 59 -0.50 -13.91 -2.53
C GLY A 59 -1.47 -14.95 -3.06
N LYS A 60 -1.02 -15.91 -3.86
CA LYS A 60 -1.84 -17.05 -4.33
C LYS A 60 -1.78 -18.25 -3.38
N THR A 61 -0.84 -18.23 -2.45
CA THR A 61 -0.53 -19.35 -1.54
C THR A 61 -1.10 -19.21 -0.13
N SER A 62 -2.00 -18.23 0.12
CA SER A 62 -2.57 -17.99 1.46
C SER A 62 -3.23 -19.23 2.08
N ARG A 63 -3.82 -20.09 1.23
CA ARG A 63 -4.42 -21.38 1.61
C ARG A 63 -3.42 -22.44 2.07
N LEU A 64 -2.13 -22.26 1.79
CA LEU A 64 -1.07 -23.15 2.27
C LEU A 64 -0.65 -22.84 3.71
N CYS A 65 -0.86 -21.60 4.19
CA CYS A 65 -0.41 -21.21 5.53
C CYS A 65 -0.98 -22.07 6.67
N PRO A 66 -2.28 -22.45 6.68
CA PRO A 66 -2.83 -23.34 7.69
C PRO A 66 -2.18 -24.72 7.75
N LEU A 67 -1.51 -25.18 6.68
CA LEU A 67 -0.82 -26.48 6.64
C LEU A 67 0.46 -26.48 7.50
N LEU A 68 1.01 -25.30 7.80
CA LEU A 68 2.20 -25.16 8.64
C LEU A 68 1.82 -25.34 10.11
N LYS A 69 2.32 -26.41 10.73
CA LYS A 69 2.07 -26.73 12.16
C LYS A 69 2.78 -25.76 13.11
N ASP A 70 3.96 -25.31 12.71
CA ASP A 70 4.72 -24.31 13.46
C ASP A 70 4.07 -22.93 13.33
N GLN A 71 3.74 -22.31 14.47
CA GLN A 71 3.02 -21.03 14.51
C GLN A 71 3.85 -19.86 13.96
N PRO A 72 5.15 -19.73 14.28
CA PRO A 72 6.05 -18.78 13.61
C PRO A 72 6.04 -18.90 12.08
N ALA A 73 6.20 -20.12 11.55
CA ALA A 73 6.19 -20.36 10.11
C ALA A 73 4.85 -20.02 9.46
N ARG A 74 3.73 -20.36 10.12
CA ARG A 74 2.38 -19.99 9.67
C ARG A 74 2.20 -18.48 9.58
N LYS A 75 2.56 -17.75 10.66
CA LYS A 75 2.50 -16.28 10.68
C LYS A 75 3.38 -15.66 9.60
N ARG A 76 4.55 -16.24 9.32
CA ARG A 76 5.39 -15.79 8.20
C ARG A 76 4.67 -16.01 6.87
N CYS A 77 4.12 -17.19 6.63
CA CYS A 77 3.37 -17.48 5.41
C CYS A 77 2.22 -16.48 5.22
N GLU A 78 1.44 -16.21 6.26
CA GLU A 78 0.34 -15.24 6.25
C GLU A 78 0.88 -13.86 5.89
N ARG A 79 1.91 -13.37 6.59
CA ARG A 79 2.54 -12.07 6.33
C ARG A 79 3.08 -11.94 4.90
N LEU A 80 3.73 -12.98 4.37
CA LEU A 80 4.25 -12.96 3.00
C LEU A 80 3.11 -12.92 1.97
N ASN A 81 2.02 -13.64 2.22
CA ASN A 81 0.83 -13.61 1.36
C ASN A 81 0.02 -12.31 1.49
N GLU A 82 0.13 -11.58 2.60
CA GLU A 82 -0.43 -10.24 2.77
C GLU A 82 0.36 -9.16 1.99
N ARG A 83 1.57 -9.48 1.51
CA ARG A 83 2.44 -8.56 0.77
C ARG A 83 2.72 -9.04 -0.67
N PRO A 84 1.68 -9.35 -1.47
CA PRO A 84 1.87 -9.93 -2.80
C PRO A 84 2.63 -9.00 -3.76
N HIS A 85 2.53 -7.69 -3.54
CA HIS A 85 3.20 -6.66 -4.33
C HIS A 85 4.74 -6.66 -4.20
N LEU A 86 5.29 -7.35 -3.19
CA LEU A 86 6.73 -7.56 -3.06
C LEU A 86 7.26 -8.67 -3.97
N TRP A 87 6.40 -9.46 -4.61
CA TRP A 87 6.92 -10.52 -5.49
C TRP A 87 6.23 -10.62 -6.84
N SER A 88 5.37 -9.65 -7.15
CA SER A 88 5.15 -9.31 -8.55
C SER A 88 6.47 -8.82 -9.14
N LYS A 89 6.76 -9.21 -10.39
CA LYS A 89 7.88 -8.61 -11.15
C LYS A 89 7.72 -7.10 -11.07
N SER A 90 8.66 -6.43 -10.42
CA SER A 90 8.61 -4.98 -10.32
C SER A 90 8.55 -4.42 -11.73
N LYS A 91 7.48 -3.69 -12.05
CA LYS A 91 7.40 -2.91 -13.29
C LYS A 91 8.34 -1.69 -13.23
N GLN A 92 9.03 -1.49 -12.12
CA GLN A 92 9.91 -0.36 -11.92
C GLN A 92 11.25 -0.69 -12.56
N GLU A 93 11.70 0.21 -13.42
CA GLU A 93 13.10 0.22 -13.79
C GLU A 93 13.92 0.43 -12.51
N PRO A 94 15.07 -0.26 -12.38
CA PRO A 94 15.96 -0.05 -11.24
C PRO A 94 16.19 1.44 -11.09
N SER A 95 15.84 1.98 -9.92
CA SER A 95 15.96 3.42 -9.72
C SER A 95 17.43 3.80 -9.91
N ASN A 96 17.73 4.74 -10.82
CA ASN A 96 19.09 5.27 -11.05
C ASN A 96 19.63 6.08 -9.85
N ILE A 97 19.10 5.87 -8.65
CA ILE A 97 19.62 6.43 -7.41
C ILE A 97 20.84 5.59 -7.03
N SER A 98 21.89 5.64 -7.88
CA SER A 98 23.04 4.72 -7.85
C SER A 98 23.97 4.87 -6.65
N GLU A 99 23.68 5.75 -5.68
CA GLU A 99 24.49 5.91 -4.48
C GLU A 99 23.59 6.08 -3.25
N HIS A 100 23.17 4.95 -2.68
CA HIS A 100 22.70 4.95 -1.30
C HIS A 100 23.90 5.00 -0.34
N PRO A 101 23.82 5.79 0.74
CA PRO A 101 24.94 6.03 1.66
C PRO A 101 25.43 4.76 2.39
N PHE A 102 24.72 3.64 2.24
CA PHE A 102 24.99 2.37 2.89
C PHE A 102 25.84 1.41 2.05
N HIS A 103 26.03 1.67 0.76
CA HIS A 103 26.92 0.84 -0.07
C HIS A 103 28.35 0.97 0.46
N LYS A 104 28.86 -0.12 1.08
CA LYS A 104 30.25 -0.41 1.54
C LYS A 104 30.37 -0.87 2.99
N GLN A 105 29.28 -1.12 3.72
CA GLN A 105 29.43 -1.68 5.06
C GLN A 105 29.68 -3.17 5.01
N ALA A 106 30.72 -3.62 5.72
CA ALA A 106 30.98 -5.04 5.88
C ALA A 106 29.81 -5.68 6.66
N PRO A 107 29.27 -6.82 6.18
CA PRO A 107 28.23 -7.54 6.89
C PRO A 107 28.74 -7.95 8.28
N LYS A 108 27.85 -7.88 9.28
CA LYS A 108 28.15 -8.38 10.62
C LYS A 108 27.91 -9.88 10.62
N ALA A 109 28.86 -10.68 11.11
CA ALA A 109 28.64 -12.11 11.28
C ALA A 109 27.45 -12.36 12.24
N LEU A 110 26.44 -13.10 11.77
CA LEU A 110 25.24 -13.43 12.52
C LEU A 110 25.17 -14.93 12.80
N THR A 111 24.75 -15.28 14.01
CA THR A 111 24.45 -16.66 14.38
C THR A 111 22.95 -16.88 14.18
N CYS A 112 22.58 -17.42 13.02
CA CYS A 112 21.20 -17.80 12.72
C CYS A 112 21.04 -19.33 12.75
N PRO A 113 19.93 -19.84 13.32
CA PRO A 113 19.72 -21.28 13.45
C PRO A 113 19.37 -21.91 12.10
N SER A 114 20.28 -22.66 11.50
CA SER A 114 20.12 -23.33 10.19
C SER A 114 19.94 -22.42 8.96
N GLU A 115 20.32 -22.90 7.77
CA GLU A 115 20.17 -22.13 6.52
C GLU A 115 18.70 -21.87 6.15
N GLN A 116 17.79 -22.78 6.50
CA GLN A 116 16.36 -22.73 6.10
C GLN A 116 15.57 -21.57 6.73
N THR A 117 16.05 -21.02 7.85
CA THR A 117 15.41 -19.89 8.55
C THR A 117 16.34 -18.68 8.67
N ALA A 118 17.47 -18.68 7.95
CA ALA A 118 18.44 -17.60 7.98
C ALA A 118 17.80 -16.23 7.69
N HIS A 119 16.98 -16.14 6.64
CA HIS A 119 16.27 -14.90 6.26
C HIS A 119 15.37 -14.35 7.38
N GLU A 120 14.67 -15.23 8.11
CA GLU A 120 13.78 -14.82 9.20
C GLU A 120 14.56 -14.25 10.38
N CYS A 121 15.64 -14.94 10.74
CA CYS A 121 16.53 -14.54 11.80
C CYS A 121 17.21 -13.20 11.49
N ILE A 122 17.69 -13.01 10.26
CA ILE A 122 18.30 -11.76 9.79
C ILE A 122 17.27 -10.62 9.86
N ALA A 123 16.09 -10.79 9.26
CA ALA A 123 15.04 -9.78 9.27
C ALA A 123 14.57 -9.43 10.70
N GLN A 124 14.45 -10.42 11.60
CA GLN A 124 14.06 -10.18 12.99
C GLN A 124 15.11 -9.36 13.75
N GLN A 125 16.38 -9.69 13.60
CA GLN A 125 17.46 -8.93 14.24
C GLN A 125 17.56 -7.51 13.67
N ALA A 126 17.36 -7.34 12.36
CA ALA A 126 17.35 -6.04 11.70
C ALA A 126 16.19 -5.16 12.21
N MET A 127 14.97 -5.71 12.27
CA MET A 127 13.81 -5.00 12.82
C MET A 127 14.02 -4.59 14.27
N GLU A 128 14.65 -5.44 15.09
CA GLU A 128 14.96 -5.10 16.48
C GLU A 128 15.96 -3.94 16.56
N ALA A 129 17.06 -3.99 15.80
CA ALA A 129 18.00 -2.89 15.69
C ALA A 129 17.33 -1.59 15.20
N ALA A 130 16.41 -1.70 14.24
CA ALA A 130 15.64 -0.57 13.71
C ALA A 130 14.74 0.07 14.78
N ARG A 131 14.08 -0.71 15.64
CA ARG A 131 13.26 -0.17 16.76
C ARG A 131 14.08 0.69 17.72
N PHE A 132 15.36 0.36 17.92
CA PHE A 132 16.28 1.19 18.71
C PHE A 132 16.89 2.35 17.92
N GLY A 133 16.65 2.43 16.61
CA GLY A 133 17.20 3.47 15.74
C GLY A 133 18.64 3.25 15.31
N ASN A 134 19.15 2.02 15.43
CA ASN A 134 20.52 1.68 15.08
C ASN A 134 20.63 1.37 13.58
N ILE A 135 20.43 2.40 12.73
CA ILE A 135 20.36 2.24 11.27
C ILE A 135 21.62 1.58 10.68
N GLN A 136 22.79 1.93 11.21
CA GLN A 136 24.06 1.33 10.80
C GLN A 136 24.12 -0.17 11.09
N GLU A 137 23.49 -0.61 12.19
CA GLU A 137 23.39 -2.02 12.53
C GLU A 137 22.40 -2.75 11.63
N VAL A 138 21.26 -2.12 11.30
CA VAL A 138 20.28 -2.64 10.33
C VAL A 138 20.96 -2.97 9.01
N VAL A 139 21.76 -2.02 8.48
CA VAL A 139 22.53 -2.20 7.23
C VAL A 139 23.44 -3.41 7.33
N LYS A 140 24.31 -3.47 8.35
CA LYS A 140 25.22 -4.61 8.51
C LYS A 140 24.52 -5.95 8.65
N ILE A 141 23.34 -5.98 9.25
CA ILE A 141 22.53 -7.19 9.38
C ILE A 141 21.96 -7.57 8.01
N CYS A 142 21.26 -6.66 7.33
CA CYS A 142 20.61 -6.94 6.05
C CYS A 142 21.60 -7.27 4.93
N GLU A 143 22.83 -6.76 4.96
CA GLU A 143 23.88 -7.15 4.00
C GLU A 143 24.31 -8.64 4.11
N ASN A 144 23.89 -9.38 5.15
CA ASN A 144 24.06 -10.84 5.18
C ASN A 144 23.09 -11.58 4.25
N GLU A 145 22.09 -10.89 3.71
CA GLU A 145 21.15 -11.50 2.77
C GLU A 145 21.81 -11.76 1.41
N GLN A 146 21.70 -13.01 0.95
CA GLN A 146 22.35 -13.46 -0.28
C GLN A 146 21.64 -12.96 -1.54
N THR A 147 20.30 -12.89 -1.51
CA THR A 147 19.50 -12.45 -2.65
C THR A 147 19.07 -11.00 -2.50
N ALA A 148 18.99 -10.27 -3.61
CA ALA A 148 18.53 -8.87 -3.61
C ALA A 148 17.11 -8.76 -3.03
N THR A 149 16.22 -9.70 -3.38
CA THR A 149 14.85 -9.73 -2.88
C THR A 149 14.77 -9.82 -1.35
N TRP A 150 15.48 -10.76 -0.73
CA TRP A 150 15.46 -10.89 0.73
C TRP A 150 16.16 -9.74 1.44
N ARG A 151 17.23 -9.20 0.84
CA ARG A 151 17.87 -7.98 1.31
C ARG A 151 16.91 -6.79 1.30
N GLY A 152 16.20 -6.60 0.20
CA GLY A 152 15.18 -5.56 0.05
C GLY A 152 14.07 -5.69 1.10
N GLU A 153 13.57 -6.91 1.33
CA GLU A 153 12.55 -7.18 2.35
C GLU A 153 13.06 -6.94 3.78
N CYS A 154 14.32 -7.25 4.06
CA CYS A 154 14.97 -6.95 5.34
C CYS A 154 14.98 -5.43 5.61
N TYR A 155 15.39 -4.64 4.62
CA TYR A 155 15.39 -3.19 4.70
C TYR A 155 13.98 -2.60 4.83
N PHE A 156 13.03 -3.06 4.01
CA PHE A 156 11.63 -2.64 4.08
C PHE A 156 11.05 -2.91 5.47
N SER A 157 11.10 -4.16 5.93
CA SER A 157 10.53 -4.54 7.24
C SER A 157 11.16 -3.75 8.39
N SER A 158 12.45 -3.43 8.29
CA SER A 158 13.15 -2.58 9.25
C SER A 158 12.67 -1.13 9.22
N ALA A 159 12.40 -0.57 8.03
CA ALA A 159 11.82 0.76 7.87
C ALA A 159 10.42 0.86 8.51
N GLU A 160 9.57 -0.15 8.30
CA GLU A 160 8.25 -0.22 8.94
C GLU A 160 8.37 -0.34 10.46
N ALA A 161 9.28 -1.19 10.96
CA ALA A 161 9.51 -1.36 12.40
C ALA A 161 9.98 -0.05 13.06
N LEU A 162 10.82 0.71 12.36
CA LEU A 162 11.30 2.02 12.79
C LEU A 162 10.17 3.06 12.85
N ILE A 163 9.34 3.16 11.80
CA ILE A 163 8.18 4.07 11.77
C ILE A 163 7.18 3.71 12.87
N LYS A 164 6.83 2.43 13.05
CA LYS A 164 5.90 2.01 14.10
C LYS A 164 6.37 2.40 15.50
N ARG A 165 7.68 2.45 15.71
CA ARG A 165 8.26 2.79 17.02
C ARG A 165 8.48 4.28 17.22
N LYS A 166 8.99 4.99 16.22
CA LYS A 166 9.42 6.40 16.34
C LYS A 166 8.46 7.40 15.67
N LEU A 167 7.45 6.92 14.97
CA LEU A 167 6.46 7.71 14.24
C LEU A 167 7.16 8.72 13.30
N ALA A 168 6.69 9.96 13.28
CA ALA A 168 7.26 11.04 12.48
C ALA A 168 8.78 11.23 12.68
N HIS A 169 9.29 11.03 13.90
CA HIS A 169 10.73 11.19 14.18
C HIS A 169 11.60 10.14 13.48
N GLY A 170 11.02 8.98 13.13
CA GLY A 170 11.73 7.91 12.41
C GLY A 170 11.75 8.09 10.89
N TYR A 171 10.99 9.05 10.34
CA TYR A 171 10.67 9.06 8.90
C TYR A 171 11.89 9.26 7.99
N SER A 172 12.79 10.19 8.33
CA SER A 172 14.01 10.40 7.53
C SER A 172 14.86 9.13 7.46
N GLN A 173 15.10 8.48 8.61
CA GLN A 173 15.88 7.25 8.70
C GLN A 173 15.17 6.07 8.00
N ALA A 174 13.84 5.98 8.12
CA ALA A 174 13.07 4.95 7.43
C ALA A 174 13.08 5.15 5.91
N THR A 175 13.10 6.40 5.45
CA THR A 175 13.25 6.76 4.03
C THR A 175 14.60 6.30 3.48
N GLU A 176 15.68 6.45 4.26
CA GLU A 176 17.00 5.92 3.90
C GLU A 176 17.00 4.39 3.78
N LEU A 177 16.34 3.69 4.71
CA LEU A 177 16.18 2.24 4.62
C LEU A 177 15.34 1.82 3.39
N CYS A 178 14.28 2.56 3.06
CA CYS A 178 13.49 2.30 1.86
C CYS A 178 14.28 2.46 0.58
N PHE A 179 15.20 3.41 0.52
CA PHE A 179 16.13 3.52 -0.61
C PHE A 179 16.99 2.27 -0.76
N ALA A 180 17.48 1.69 0.34
CA ALA A 180 18.24 0.43 0.30
C ALA A 180 17.36 -0.80 0.00
N ALA A 181 16.04 -0.65 -0.03
CA ALA A 181 15.10 -1.76 -0.15
C ALA A 181 14.85 -2.21 -1.61
N ASP A 182 15.78 -2.06 -2.54
CA ASP A 182 15.64 -2.54 -3.93
C ASP A 182 15.26 -4.02 -3.97
N PRO A 183 14.22 -4.44 -4.72
CA PRO A 183 13.44 -3.71 -5.72
C PRO A 183 12.13 -3.04 -5.22
N PHE A 184 12.00 -2.82 -3.92
CA PHE A 184 10.77 -2.40 -3.23
C PHE A 184 10.71 -0.92 -2.84
N VAL A 185 11.61 -0.07 -3.34
CA VAL A 185 11.77 1.32 -2.89
C VAL A 185 10.44 2.08 -2.81
N GLU A 186 9.66 2.12 -3.89
CA GLU A 186 8.38 2.85 -3.90
C GLU A 186 7.31 2.20 -3.01
N ASN A 187 7.22 0.86 -3.00
CA ASN A 187 6.29 0.16 -2.10
C ASN A 187 6.62 0.42 -0.63
N CYS A 188 7.90 0.47 -0.30
CA CYS A 188 8.38 0.82 1.03
C CYS A 188 7.93 2.23 1.42
N HIS A 189 8.19 3.24 0.58
CA HIS A 189 7.73 4.60 0.85
C HIS A 189 6.19 4.69 0.97
N ASN A 190 5.46 3.98 0.12
CA ASN A 190 3.99 3.90 0.18
C ASN A 190 3.52 3.42 1.55
N HIS A 191 4.13 2.34 2.05
CA HIS A 191 3.80 1.79 3.37
C HIS A 191 4.15 2.75 4.50
N LEU A 192 5.30 3.44 4.45
CA LEU A 192 5.64 4.42 5.49
C LEU A 192 4.57 5.52 5.60
N ILE A 193 4.02 5.97 4.46
CA ILE A 193 2.95 6.98 4.44
C ILE A 193 1.65 6.43 5.01
N LEU A 194 1.26 5.20 4.66
CA LEU A 194 0.07 4.55 5.21
C LEU A 194 0.17 4.36 6.73
N GLU A 195 1.32 3.91 7.23
CA GLU A 195 1.57 3.73 8.67
C GLU A 195 1.48 5.07 9.43
N LEU A 196 1.97 6.17 8.86
CA LEU A 196 1.80 7.51 9.44
C LEU A 196 0.35 8.01 9.37
N ALA A 197 -0.35 7.73 8.26
CA ALA A 197 -1.73 8.15 8.06
C ALA A 197 -2.71 7.50 9.05
N GLN A 198 -2.46 6.26 9.48
CA GLN A 198 -3.27 5.55 10.48
C GLN A 198 -3.35 6.26 11.84
N LEU A 199 -2.39 7.16 12.12
CA LEU A 199 -2.34 8.00 13.32
C LEU A 199 -3.32 9.17 13.28
N ALA A 200 -4.05 9.37 12.18
CA ALA A 200 -5.03 10.44 12.07
C ALA A 200 -6.11 10.29 13.16
N PRO A 201 -6.53 11.42 13.78
CA PRO A 201 -7.67 11.39 14.68
C PRO A 201 -8.97 11.12 13.90
N SER A 202 -10.07 10.90 14.62
CA SER A 202 -11.39 10.80 13.99
C SER A 202 -11.74 12.11 13.26
N SER A 203 -12.52 12.04 12.18
CA SER A 203 -13.04 13.25 11.53
C SER A 203 -13.96 14.09 12.43
N TYR A 204 -14.43 13.56 13.57
CA TYR A 204 -15.21 14.34 14.56
C TYR A 204 -14.36 15.22 15.47
N THR A 205 -13.08 15.38 15.19
CA THR A 205 -12.13 16.07 16.06
C THR A 205 -11.99 17.52 15.61
N PRO A 206 -12.57 18.50 16.33
CA PRO A 206 -12.66 19.88 15.87
C PRO A 206 -11.43 20.72 16.23
N HIS A 207 -10.54 20.20 17.09
CA HIS A 207 -9.39 20.94 17.61
C HIS A 207 -8.14 20.63 16.80
N LYS A 208 -7.37 21.68 16.49
CA LYS A 208 -6.15 21.59 15.69
C LYS A 208 -5.06 20.76 16.39
N GLU A 209 -5.02 20.82 17.72
CA GLU A 209 -4.01 20.17 18.56
C GLU A 209 -4.05 18.64 18.40
N ASP A 210 -5.24 18.07 18.20
CA ASP A 210 -5.41 16.64 18.01
C ASP A 210 -4.86 16.15 16.65
N TRP A 211 -4.69 17.05 15.70
CA TRP A 211 -4.06 16.78 14.40
C TRP A 211 -2.53 16.93 14.43
N GLN A 212 -1.93 17.30 15.56
CA GLN A 212 -0.50 17.59 15.69
C GLN A 212 0.39 16.41 15.27
N THR A 213 -0.05 15.17 15.48
CA THR A 213 0.69 13.98 15.04
C THR A 213 0.84 13.93 13.52
N ILE A 214 -0.21 14.27 12.76
CA ILE A 214 -0.16 14.30 11.30
C ILE A 214 0.61 15.52 10.81
N PHE A 215 0.49 16.69 11.44
CA PHE A 215 1.35 17.84 11.13
C PHE A 215 2.84 17.51 11.32
N SER A 216 3.18 16.82 12.40
CA SER A 216 4.56 16.40 12.67
C SER A 216 5.06 15.41 11.61
N ALA A 217 4.21 14.47 11.19
CA ALA A 217 4.50 13.54 10.10
C ALA A 217 4.70 14.27 8.75
N ALA A 218 3.84 15.23 8.41
CA ALA A 218 3.95 16.04 7.20
C ALA A 218 5.25 16.86 7.17
N ASN A 219 5.65 17.45 8.31
CA ASN A 219 6.91 18.16 8.43
C ASN A 219 8.13 17.23 8.30
N ALA A 220 8.03 16.01 8.82
CA ALA A 220 9.09 15.01 8.68
C ALA A 220 9.25 14.53 7.23
N VAL A 221 8.13 14.34 6.50
CA VAL A 221 8.12 14.09 5.06
C VAL A 221 8.81 15.23 4.32
N ASP A 222 8.37 16.46 4.59
CA ASP A 222 8.92 17.65 3.95
C ASP A 222 10.43 17.77 4.16
N SER A 223 10.89 17.60 5.40
CA SER A 223 12.31 17.68 5.77
C SER A 223 13.15 16.58 5.11
N ALA A 224 12.61 15.36 4.97
CA ALA A 224 13.33 14.24 4.38
C ALA A 224 13.53 14.40 2.87
N TRP A 225 12.58 15.03 2.17
CA TRP A 225 12.54 15.07 0.70
C TRP A 225 12.86 16.43 0.09
N ARG A 226 12.48 17.55 0.72
CA ARG A 226 12.49 18.88 0.09
C ARG A 226 13.87 19.30 -0.43
N TRP A 227 14.93 18.95 0.29
CA TRP A 227 16.30 19.29 -0.12
C TRP A 227 16.77 18.50 -1.37
N LYS A 228 16.21 17.31 -1.60
CA LYS A 228 16.56 16.43 -2.72
C LYS A 228 15.64 16.61 -3.91
N ASP A 229 14.34 16.69 -3.65
CA ASP A 229 13.29 16.79 -4.65
C ASP A 229 12.06 17.52 -4.04
N PRO A 230 11.97 18.85 -4.20
CA PRO A 230 10.86 19.64 -3.67
C PRO A 230 9.48 19.19 -4.20
N GLN A 231 9.40 18.80 -5.48
CA GLN A 231 8.13 18.38 -6.07
C GLN A 231 7.68 17.04 -5.48
N ARG A 232 8.59 16.09 -5.33
CA ARG A 232 8.31 14.81 -4.66
C ARG A 232 7.93 15.01 -3.19
N ALA A 233 8.57 15.95 -2.49
CA ALA A 233 8.19 16.30 -1.12
C ALA A 233 6.73 16.76 -1.04
N GLU A 234 6.32 17.68 -1.93
CA GLU A 234 4.93 18.14 -1.99
C GLU A 234 3.96 17.00 -2.35
N ASN A 235 4.30 16.16 -3.33
CA ASN A 235 3.46 15.03 -3.74
C ASN A 235 3.27 14.02 -2.59
N ILE A 236 4.35 13.64 -1.90
CA ILE A 236 4.28 12.70 -0.78
C ILE A 236 3.52 13.33 0.41
N LYS A 237 3.72 14.62 0.67
CA LYS A 237 2.99 15.35 1.72
C LYS A 237 1.49 15.43 1.41
N SER A 238 1.12 15.77 0.18
CA SER A 238 -0.26 15.78 -0.30
C SER A 238 -0.90 14.39 -0.14
N ARG A 239 -0.17 13.34 -0.51
CA ARG A 239 -0.63 11.96 -0.32
C ARG A 239 -0.84 11.62 1.15
N LEU A 240 0.10 11.94 2.03
CA LEU A 240 -0.06 11.70 3.48
C LEU A 240 -1.36 12.31 3.99
N TRP A 241 -1.67 13.55 3.61
CA TRP A 241 -2.93 14.20 3.99
C TRP A 241 -4.15 13.51 3.41
N SER A 242 -4.08 13.08 2.14
CA SER A 242 -5.19 12.35 1.53
C SER A 242 -5.47 11.01 2.23
N GLU A 243 -4.43 10.28 2.64
CA GLU A 243 -4.58 9.01 3.36
C GLU A 243 -5.07 9.24 4.79
N ALA A 244 -4.49 10.22 5.50
CA ALA A 244 -4.85 10.55 6.87
C ALA A 244 -6.32 10.99 6.97
N LEU A 245 -6.80 11.79 6.01
CA LEU A 245 -8.21 12.18 5.94
C LEU A 245 -9.10 11.01 5.51
N GLY A 246 -8.63 10.13 4.62
CA GLY A 246 -9.31 8.87 4.30
C GLY A 246 -9.55 8.01 5.55
N GLU A 247 -8.51 7.82 6.36
CA GLU A 247 -8.55 7.12 7.65
C GLU A 247 -9.47 7.81 8.66
N ALA A 248 -9.39 9.14 8.77
CA ALA A 248 -10.22 9.93 9.70
C ALA A 248 -11.72 9.80 9.39
N TYR A 249 -12.09 9.72 8.11
CA TYR A 249 -13.48 9.60 7.65
C TYR A 249 -13.96 8.16 7.48
N ALA A 250 -13.07 7.16 7.46
CA ALA A 250 -13.41 5.76 7.15
C ALA A 250 -14.59 5.21 7.99
N PHE A 251 -14.74 5.70 9.22
CA PHE A 251 -15.73 5.21 10.19
C PHE A 251 -16.80 6.23 10.57
N SER A 252 -16.74 7.44 10.02
CA SER A 252 -17.63 8.52 10.44
C SER A 252 -19.03 8.30 9.90
N LYS A 253 -20.01 8.21 10.81
CA LYS A 253 -21.45 8.21 10.53
C LYS A 253 -22.17 8.91 11.70
N PRO A 254 -22.78 10.09 11.51
CA PRO A 254 -22.88 10.85 10.26
C PRO A 254 -21.53 11.40 9.77
N VAL A 255 -21.45 11.87 8.53
CA VAL A 255 -20.29 12.63 8.07
C VAL A 255 -20.40 14.06 8.61
N SER A 256 -19.31 14.59 9.16
CA SER A 256 -19.25 15.97 9.68
C SER A 256 -18.15 16.79 8.99
N GLY A 257 -18.20 18.10 9.21
CA GLY A 257 -17.21 19.05 8.75
C GLY A 257 -16.26 19.56 9.83
N ASP A 258 -16.13 18.88 10.97
CA ASP A 258 -15.20 19.32 12.03
C ASP A 258 -13.74 19.52 11.53
N PRO A 259 -13.20 18.73 10.57
CA PRO A 259 -11.85 18.97 10.04
C PRO A 259 -11.73 20.27 9.24
N VAL A 260 -12.84 20.81 8.71
CA VAL A 260 -12.86 22.10 8.00
C VAL A 260 -12.45 23.25 8.93
N ASP A 261 -12.76 23.14 10.22
CA ASP A 261 -12.42 24.15 11.22
C ASP A 261 -11.05 23.92 11.85
N ALA A 262 -10.64 22.64 11.96
CA ALA A 262 -9.37 22.26 12.60
C ALA A 262 -8.15 22.44 11.69
N LEU A 263 -8.33 22.28 10.37
CA LEU A 263 -7.24 22.18 9.40
C LEU A 263 -7.12 23.42 8.51
N PRO A 264 -5.91 23.71 8.00
CA PRO A 264 -5.66 24.84 7.12
C PRO A 264 -6.38 24.67 5.76
N LYS A 265 -6.69 25.81 5.11
CA LYS A 265 -7.58 25.86 3.92
C LYS A 265 -7.03 25.09 2.72
N GLU A 266 -5.70 24.98 2.64
CA GLU A 266 -4.99 24.25 1.60
C GLU A 266 -5.33 22.75 1.62
N LEU A 267 -5.85 22.23 2.74
CA LEU A 267 -6.27 20.83 2.89
C LEU A 267 -7.77 20.61 2.61
N LEU A 268 -8.55 21.67 2.35
CA LEU A 268 -9.98 21.55 2.01
C LEU A 268 -10.24 20.57 0.86
N PRO A 269 -9.44 20.53 -0.22
CA PRO A 269 -9.65 19.56 -1.28
C PRO A 269 -9.58 18.10 -0.78
N HIS A 270 -8.64 17.77 0.11
CA HIS A 270 -8.55 16.42 0.68
C HIS A 270 -9.71 16.13 1.64
N ILE A 271 -10.15 17.10 2.43
CA ILE A 271 -11.30 16.96 3.35
C ILE A 271 -12.57 16.66 2.55
N ARG A 272 -12.83 17.44 1.50
CA ARG A 272 -13.96 17.26 0.59
C ARG A 272 -13.96 15.88 -0.05
N SER A 273 -12.80 15.40 -0.50
CA SER A 273 -12.67 14.05 -1.07
C SER A 273 -13.02 12.96 -0.07
N ALA A 274 -12.45 13.01 1.13
CA ALA A 274 -12.67 12.00 2.16
C ALA A 274 -14.14 11.98 2.64
N ALA A 275 -14.71 13.15 2.91
CA ALA A 275 -16.11 13.31 3.30
C ALA A 275 -17.07 12.79 2.20
N THR A 276 -16.82 13.15 0.93
CA THR A 276 -17.64 12.72 -0.20
C THR A 276 -17.58 11.21 -0.41
N LYS A 277 -16.38 10.62 -0.41
CA LYS A 277 -16.21 9.16 -0.50
C LYS A 277 -16.97 8.46 0.63
N ARG A 278 -16.89 8.98 1.86
CA ARG A 278 -17.59 8.39 3.00
C ARG A 278 -19.12 8.50 2.85
N LEU A 279 -19.66 9.66 2.50
CA LEU A 279 -21.10 9.84 2.25
C LEU A 279 -21.60 8.87 1.19
N LEU A 280 -20.93 8.81 0.04
CA LEU A 280 -21.24 7.86 -1.03
C LEU A 280 -20.99 6.41 -0.65
N SER A 281 -20.38 6.08 0.49
CA SER A 281 -20.26 4.69 0.98
C SER A 281 -21.37 4.31 1.96
N ILE A 282 -21.98 5.30 2.63
CA ILE A 282 -23.06 5.10 3.60
C ILE A 282 -24.41 4.98 2.87
N ASP A 283 -24.65 5.86 1.91
CA ASP A 283 -25.91 5.92 1.16
C ASP A 283 -25.77 5.24 -0.21
N SER A 284 -26.90 4.90 -0.83
CA SER A 284 -26.90 4.38 -2.20
C SER A 284 -26.58 5.51 -3.18
N PRO A 285 -25.60 5.38 -4.09
CA PRO A 285 -25.19 6.45 -4.98
C PRO A 285 -26.31 6.84 -5.98
N ASP A 286 -27.25 5.91 -6.24
CA ASP A 286 -28.43 6.14 -7.10
C ASP A 286 -29.56 6.94 -6.43
N SER A 287 -29.46 7.19 -5.12
CA SER A 287 -30.53 7.81 -4.34
C SER A 287 -30.79 9.27 -4.69
N LEU A 288 -29.79 9.97 -5.23
CA LEU A 288 -29.86 11.41 -5.53
C LEU A 288 -29.24 11.70 -6.91
N PRO A 289 -29.73 12.73 -7.63
CA PRO A 289 -29.03 13.27 -8.79
C PRO A 289 -27.76 14.02 -8.35
N LEU A 290 -26.88 14.36 -9.30
CA LEU A 290 -25.60 15.04 -9.03
C LEU A 290 -25.74 16.30 -8.16
N ASN A 291 -26.72 17.16 -8.46
CA ASN A 291 -27.00 18.36 -7.67
C ASN A 291 -27.52 18.05 -6.26
N GLY A 292 -28.24 16.93 -6.11
CA GLY A 292 -28.69 16.44 -4.80
C GLY A 292 -27.51 16.01 -3.94
N TRP A 293 -26.56 15.28 -4.53
CA TRP A 293 -25.31 14.92 -3.87
C TRP A 293 -24.46 16.13 -3.50
N LEU A 294 -24.31 17.10 -4.41
CA LEU A 294 -23.60 18.35 -4.14
C LEU A 294 -24.18 19.07 -2.91
N LYS A 295 -25.52 19.18 -2.84
CA LYS A 295 -26.20 19.78 -1.69
C LYS A 295 -25.94 18.99 -0.41
N LEU A 296 -26.07 17.66 -0.45
CA LEU A 296 -25.86 16.79 0.70
C LEU A 296 -24.44 16.88 1.27
N VAL A 297 -23.41 16.88 0.41
CA VAL A 297 -22.02 17.01 0.85
C VAL A 297 -21.77 18.38 1.50
N LYS A 298 -22.29 19.46 0.91
CA LYS A 298 -22.18 20.81 1.49
C LYS A 298 -22.85 20.91 2.86
N GLU A 299 -24.00 20.27 3.05
CA GLU A 299 -24.71 20.23 4.33
C GLU A 299 -23.94 19.41 5.37
N ALA A 300 -23.37 18.26 4.98
CA ALA A 300 -22.53 17.46 5.86
C ALA A 300 -21.28 18.21 6.33
N LEU A 301 -20.59 18.92 5.42
CA LEU A 301 -19.41 19.74 5.75
C LEU A 301 -19.72 20.97 6.61
N LYS A 302 -20.98 21.37 6.73
CA LYS A 302 -21.43 22.41 7.68
C LYS A 302 -21.84 21.86 9.04
N THR A 303 -22.05 20.55 9.14
CA THR A 303 -22.48 19.91 10.37
C THR A 303 -21.29 19.74 11.32
N ARG A 304 -21.51 19.91 12.62
CA ARG A 304 -20.52 19.72 13.69
C ARG A 304 -20.97 18.61 14.61
N HIS A 305 -20.05 17.71 14.97
CA HIS A 305 -20.38 16.59 15.83
C HIS A 305 -20.31 17.01 17.30
N GLN A 306 -21.33 16.69 18.09
CA GLN A 306 -21.39 16.99 19.54
C GLN A 306 -21.11 15.77 20.43
N GLY A 307 -20.74 14.63 19.85
CA GLY A 307 -20.50 13.37 20.56
C GLY A 307 -19.01 13.01 20.69
N SER A 308 -18.75 11.99 21.51
CA SER A 308 -17.42 11.39 21.62
C SER A 308 -17.09 10.57 20.37
N ALA A 309 -15.88 10.75 19.83
CA ALA A 309 -15.39 9.97 18.70
C ALA A 309 -15.41 8.46 19.00
N HIS A 310 -16.24 7.70 18.29
CA HIS A 310 -16.16 6.24 18.30
C HIS A 310 -15.49 5.77 17.01
N ARG A 311 -14.32 5.12 17.13
CA ARG A 311 -13.64 4.47 16.02
C ARG A 311 -14.09 3.02 16.01
N ASP A 312 -14.93 2.64 15.04
CA ASP A 312 -15.08 1.22 14.73
C ASP A 312 -13.75 0.78 14.10
N GLN A 313 -12.99 -0.13 14.70
CA GLN A 313 -11.64 -0.46 14.22
C GLN A 313 -11.64 -1.55 13.12
N LYS A 314 -12.81 -2.06 12.70
CA LYS A 314 -12.87 -3.28 11.87
C LYS A 314 -12.85 -3.06 10.35
N GLN A 315 -13.24 -1.89 9.86
CA GLN A 315 -13.26 -1.58 8.42
C GLN A 315 -11.88 -1.10 7.97
N LYS A 316 -11.22 -1.82 7.07
CA LYS A 316 -9.93 -1.37 6.52
C LYS A 316 -10.17 -0.31 5.44
N PHE A 317 -9.39 0.77 5.47
CA PHE A 317 -9.32 1.69 4.34
C PHE A 317 -8.75 0.95 3.12
N ILE A 318 -9.44 1.05 1.99
CA ILE A 318 -9.02 0.45 0.72
C ILE A 318 -8.42 1.55 -0.15
N ALA A 319 -7.17 1.34 -0.55
CA ALA A 319 -6.45 2.18 -1.50
C ALA A 319 -7.27 2.39 -2.78
N ALA A 320 -7.28 3.62 -3.32
CA ALA A 320 -8.00 3.90 -4.54
C ALA A 320 -7.21 3.48 -5.78
N GLU A 321 -7.92 3.00 -6.79
CA GLU A 321 -7.35 2.78 -8.11
C GLU A 321 -6.94 4.11 -8.75
N ASN A 322 -5.89 4.05 -9.59
CA ASN A 322 -5.44 5.20 -10.34
C ASN A 322 -6.34 5.42 -11.57
N LEU A 323 -7.35 6.29 -11.42
CA LEU A 323 -8.23 6.72 -12.51
C LEU A 323 -7.82 8.08 -13.10
N TYR A 324 -6.56 8.49 -12.92
CA TYR A 324 -6.01 9.73 -13.46
C TYR A 324 -4.95 9.40 -14.51
N LEU A 325 -5.39 9.32 -15.77
CA LEU A 325 -4.50 9.04 -16.91
C LEU A 325 -3.97 10.33 -17.53
N ASP A 326 -4.87 11.28 -17.81
CA ASP A 326 -4.54 12.49 -18.55
C ASP A 326 -4.95 13.73 -17.76
N ARG A 327 -3.97 14.63 -17.54
CA ARG A 327 -4.23 15.92 -16.90
C ARG A 327 -5.20 16.73 -17.75
N ILE A 328 -6.26 17.24 -17.13
CA ILE A 328 -7.15 18.18 -17.79
C ILE A 328 -6.46 19.55 -17.81
N GLU A 329 -6.16 20.04 -19.01
CA GLU A 329 -5.50 21.34 -19.19
C GLU A 329 -6.28 22.46 -18.49
N GLY A 330 -5.56 23.32 -17.77
CA GLY A 330 -6.14 24.42 -16.99
C GLY A 330 -6.73 24.00 -15.64
N ILE A 331 -6.56 22.74 -15.22
CA ILE A 331 -6.95 22.26 -13.89
C ILE A 331 -5.74 21.68 -13.15
N ASP A 332 -5.65 22.01 -11.87
CA ASP A 332 -4.66 21.42 -10.97
C ASP A 332 -5.08 20.02 -10.53
N SER A 333 -4.10 19.20 -10.13
CA SER A 333 -4.35 17.91 -9.52
C SER A 333 -3.83 17.86 -8.09
N ILE A 334 -4.43 16.99 -7.30
CA ILE A 334 -3.96 16.66 -5.96
C ILE A 334 -3.92 15.14 -5.80
N ALA A 335 -3.12 14.67 -4.86
CA ALA A 335 -3.14 13.27 -4.47
C ALA A 335 -4.54 12.86 -3.97
N TYR A 336 -4.96 11.67 -4.37
CA TYR A 336 -6.24 11.09 -3.99
C TYR A 336 -6.03 9.64 -3.56
N MET A 337 -5.94 9.40 -2.25
CA MET A 337 -6.03 8.08 -1.61
C MET A 337 -5.21 6.97 -2.30
N ALA A 338 -4.00 6.70 -1.82
CA ALA A 338 -2.94 5.93 -2.47
C ALA A 338 -2.19 6.71 -3.56
N THR A 339 -1.84 6.06 -4.67
CA THR A 339 -1.02 6.61 -5.76
C THR A 339 -1.86 7.26 -6.86
N SER A 340 -3.15 7.45 -6.62
CA SER A 340 -4.08 8.08 -7.56
C SER A 340 -4.07 9.60 -7.40
N GLU A 341 -4.52 10.30 -8.42
CA GLU A 341 -4.72 11.75 -8.40
C GLU A 341 -6.17 12.07 -8.77
N ARG A 342 -6.58 13.32 -8.53
CA ARG A 342 -7.83 13.86 -9.04
C ARG A 342 -7.68 15.32 -9.45
N PRO A 343 -8.51 15.83 -10.37
CA PRO A 343 -8.61 17.26 -10.60
C PRO A 343 -9.15 17.98 -9.36
N THR A 344 -8.67 19.19 -9.09
CA THR A 344 -9.18 20.11 -8.05
C THR A 344 -9.42 21.52 -8.61
N HIS A 345 -10.24 22.33 -7.95
CA HIS A 345 -10.51 23.70 -8.37
C HIS A 345 -10.74 24.62 -7.16
N GLU A 346 -10.42 25.90 -7.29
CA GLU A 346 -10.68 26.91 -6.26
C GLU A 346 -12.18 27.14 -6.00
N ASN A 347 -13.04 26.78 -6.96
CA ASN A 347 -14.49 26.91 -6.83
C ASN A 347 -14.98 25.68 -6.08
N GLU A 348 -15.56 25.91 -4.90
CA GLU A 348 -16.01 24.84 -4.01
C GLU A 348 -16.98 23.87 -4.69
N ASP A 349 -17.96 24.38 -5.45
CA ASP A 349 -18.99 23.54 -6.07
C ASP A 349 -18.38 22.64 -7.15
N LEU A 350 -17.45 23.19 -7.94
CA LEU A 350 -16.76 22.42 -8.97
C LEU A 350 -15.83 21.34 -8.38
N ASP A 351 -15.09 21.67 -7.32
CA ASP A 351 -14.23 20.72 -6.60
C ASP A 351 -15.04 19.59 -5.94
N LEU A 352 -16.20 19.92 -5.36
CA LEU A 352 -17.13 18.94 -4.81
C LEU A 352 -17.74 18.05 -5.88
N ILE A 353 -18.12 18.59 -7.04
CA ILE A 353 -18.56 17.79 -8.18
C ILE A 353 -17.47 16.80 -8.58
N PHE A 354 -16.21 17.23 -8.71
CA PHE A 354 -15.11 16.29 -8.99
C PHE A 354 -15.00 15.21 -7.91
N CYS A 355 -15.08 15.56 -6.63
CA CYS A 355 -15.07 14.56 -5.55
C CYS A 355 -16.21 13.54 -5.68
N ILE A 356 -17.41 13.97 -6.07
CA ILE A 356 -18.58 13.08 -6.28
C ILE A 356 -18.30 12.12 -7.43
N LEU A 357 -17.79 12.62 -8.56
CA LEU A 357 -17.48 11.79 -9.72
C LEU A 357 -16.35 10.79 -9.43
N GLU A 358 -15.28 11.19 -8.73
CA GLU A 358 -14.20 10.27 -8.33
C GLU A 358 -14.70 9.15 -7.42
N ALA A 359 -15.58 9.49 -6.46
CA ALA A 359 -16.16 8.52 -5.53
C ALA A 359 -17.15 7.58 -6.24
N ALA A 360 -17.99 8.11 -7.14
CA ALA A 360 -18.92 7.35 -7.98
C ALA A 360 -18.20 6.35 -8.90
N ALA A 361 -17.07 6.76 -9.49
CA ALA A 361 -16.27 5.92 -10.37
C ALA A 361 -15.46 4.85 -9.64
N ARG A 362 -15.17 4.98 -8.33
CA ARG A 362 -14.34 4.03 -7.57
C ARG A 362 -15.10 3.08 -6.65
N ARG A 363 -16.43 3.16 -6.64
CA ARG A 363 -17.27 2.26 -5.86
C ARG A 363 -17.86 1.21 -6.80
N PRO A 364 -17.48 -0.08 -6.71
CA PRO A 364 -18.16 -1.15 -7.45
C PRO A 364 -19.57 -1.44 -6.88
N PRO A 365 -20.60 -1.64 -7.71
CA PRO A 365 -20.62 -1.35 -9.14
C PRO A 365 -20.54 0.16 -9.40
N HIS A 366 -19.74 0.58 -10.38
CA HIS A 366 -19.51 1.99 -10.69
C HIS A 366 -20.84 2.71 -10.96
N ASN A 367 -21.03 3.90 -10.39
CA ASN A 367 -22.28 4.65 -10.58
C ASN A 367 -22.29 5.38 -11.93
N GLN A 368 -22.70 4.68 -12.98
CA GLN A 368 -22.79 5.23 -14.34
C GLN A 368 -23.81 6.37 -14.45
N LYS A 369 -24.87 6.36 -13.63
CA LYS A 369 -25.91 7.40 -13.67
C LYS A 369 -25.34 8.78 -13.39
N LEU A 370 -24.58 8.94 -12.29
CA LEU A 370 -23.95 10.21 -11.93
C LEU A 370 -22.91 10.66 -12.96
N LEU A 371 -22.14 9.70 -13.51
CA LEU A 371 -21.17 10.00 -14.56
C LEU A 371 -21.86 10.49 -15.85
N ASN A 372 -22.99 9.88 -16.24
CA ASN A 372 -23.76 10.30 -17.41
C ASN A 372 -24.45 11.65 -17.19
N GLU A 373 -25.02 11.92 -16.01
CA GLU A 373 -25.57 13.24 -15.66
C GLU A 373 -24.49 14.34 -15.79
N ALA A 374 -23.25 14.05 -15.43
CA ALA A 374 -22.14 14.99 -15.54
C ALA A 374 -21.71 15.30 -16.98
N LEU A 375 -22.01 14.44 -17.96
CA LEU A 375 -21.79 14.73 -19.38
C LEU A 375 -22.70 15.86 -19.89
N GLU A 376 -23.86 16.04 -19.27
CA GLU A 376 -24.83 17.09 -19.61
C GLU A 376 -24.60 18.38 -18.79
N HIS A 377 -23.58 18.41 -17.93
CA HIS A 377 -23.30 19.55 -17.07
C HIS A 377 -22.84 20.78 -17.88
N SER A 378 -23.21 21.99 -17.45
CA SER A 378 -22.90 23.23 -18.18
C SER A 378 -21.40 23.60 -18.19
N ASN A 379 -20.64 23.08 -17.23
CA ASN A 379 -19.20 23.31 -17.12
C ASN A 379 -18.39 22.24 -17.88
N THR A 380 -17.57 22.67 -18.84
CA THR A 380 -16.78 21.80 -19.72
C THR A 380 -15.76 20.94 -18.98
N PHE A 381 -15.26 21.37 -17.82
CA PHE A 381 -14.33 20.56 -17.03
C PHE A 381 -15.02 19.36 -16.37
N VAL A 382 -16.26 19.53 -15.94
CA VAL A 382 -17.10 18.45 -15.41
C VAL A 382 -17.36 17.40 -16.49
N GLN A 383 -17.75 17.85 -17.69
CA GLN A 383 -17.98 16.98 -18.85
C GLN A 383 -16.73 16.15 -19.18
N LYS A 384 -15.58 16.82 -19.37
CA LYS A 384 -14.30 16.17 -19.67
C LYS A 384 -13.92 15.13 -18.61
N ARG A 385 -14.11 15.43 -17.33
CA ARG A 385 -13.75 14.48 -16.27
C ARG A 385 -14.68 13.27 -16.26
N ALA A 386 -15.99 13.48 -16.48
CA ALA A 386 -16.94 12.38 -16.60
C ALA A 386 -16.63 11.46 -17.80
N GLU A 387 -16.27 12.02 -18.96
CA GLU A 387 -15.84 11.26 -20.14
C GLU A 387 -14.63 10.36 -19.82
N GLN A 388 -13.60 10.91 -19.19
CA GLN A 388 -12.40 10.15 -18.79
C GLN A 388 -12.76 8.99 -17.83
N LEU A 389 -13.58 9.26 -16.81
CA LEU A 389 -13.97 8.25 -15.82
C LEU A 389 -14.83 7.13 -16.43
N LEU A 390 -15.71 7.45 -17.38
CA LEU A 390 -16.50 6.45 -18.12
C LEU A 390 -15.59 5.56 -18.98
N GLN A 391 -14.62 6.15 -19.68
CA GLN A 391 -13.68 5.37 -20.49
C GLN A 391 -12.84 4.39 -19.66
N LEU A 392 -12.52 4.76 -18.42
CA LEU A 392 -11.75 3.94 -17.50
C LEU A 392 -12.58 2.79 -16.93
N THR A 393 -13.76 3.09 -16.39
CA THR A 393 -14.64 2.08 -15.77
C THR A 393 -15.19 1.05 -16.76
N VAL A 394 -15.29 1.36 -18.06
CA VAL A 394 -15.65 0.38 -19.10
C VAL A 394 -14.53 -0.65 -19.35
N LYS A 395 -13.26 -0.28 -19.17
CA LYS A 395 -12.13 -1.19 -19.39
C LYS A 395 -12.07 -2.28 -18.33
N ASP A 396 -12.40 -1.94 -17.08
CA ASP A 396 -12.34 -2.87 -15.95
C ASP A 396 -13.35 -4.01 -16.10
N VAL A 397 -14.59 -3.70 -16.49
CA VAL A 397 -15.65 -4.70 -16.74
C VAL A 397 -15.24 -5.74 -17.79
N ARG A 398 -14.44 -5.35 -18.79
CA ARG A 398 -13.99 -6.26 -19.85
C ARG A 398 -12.87 -7.19 -19.40
N GLN A 399 -12.09 -6.80 -18.40
CA GLN A 399 -11.03 -7.64 -17.85
C GLN A 399 -11.60 -8.68 -16.88
N GLU A 400 -12.66 -8.35 -16.13
CA GLU A 400 -13.30 -9.29 -15.20
C GLU A 400 -14.21 -10.33 -15.88
N GLY A 401 -14.72 -10.05 -17.09
CA GLY A 401 -15.57 -10.97 -17.85
C GLY A 401 -14.84 -11.85 -18.88
N GLY A 402 -13.51 -11.85 -18.89
CA GLY A 402 -12.65 -12.52 -19.87
C GLY A 402 -11.93 -13.78 -19.39
N GLU A 403 -12.23 -14.24 -18.17
CA GLU A 403 -11.86 -15.56 -17.62
C GLU A 403 -13.07 -16.49 -17.66
#